data_AF-A0A0V0QZ76-F1
#
_entry.id   AF-A0A0V0QZ76-F1
#
_cell.length_a   1.000
_cell.length_b   1.000
_cell.length_c   1.000
_cell.angle_alpha   90.00
_cell.angle_beta   90.00
_cell.angle_gamma   90.00
#
_symmetry.space_group_name_H-M   'P 1'
#
loop_
_entity.id
_entity.type
_entity.pdbx_description
1 polymer ?
#
loop_
_entity_poly.entity_id
_entity_poly.type
_entity_poly.pdbx_seq_one_letter_code
_entity_poly.pdbx_strand_id
1 'polypeptide(L)'
;MKKKTQKELLLEKFNKSLQKPPPKKISKQQKEELQKQKIEREKKLAQQREITSEEMIMQNQISTVEMATLQKVFATLCNVTPLQQYVENVKNTKSQFYSVNNLSQLNQDQIGQKNFFTGQDLMAVLNQLDYYPTQTEIDTYIWEINDLMTGRIYWYEFELMYRRCSLDTQAQEPTDLFIIIEFLMYLCKAEEADAHEEALNKKDKKAKKNIIFQDDVDDSSDSDKEEKNQYSSNINSRQR
;
A
#
# COMPACT_ATOMS: atom_id res chain seq x y z
N MET A 1 -51.15 -65.83 7.13
CA MET A 1 -50.29 -65.04 6.24
C MET A 1 -50.50 -63.56 6.55
N LYS A 2 -49.51 -62.85 7.10
CA LYS A 2 -49.65 -61.43 7.44
C LYS A 2 -49.45 -60.59 6.17
N LYS A 3 -50.45 -59.82 5.76
CA LYS A 3 -50.35 -58.89 4.63
C LYS A 3 -49.55 -57.66 5.08
N LYS A 4 -48.44 -57.37 4.40
CA LYS A 4 -47.64 -56.16 4.62
C LYS A 4 -48.49 -54.93 4.34
N THR A 5 -48.32 -53.89 5.16
CA THR A 5 -49.01 -52.61 4.99
C THR A 5 -48.38 -51.79 3.87
N GLN A 6 -49.14 -50.87 3.25
CA GLN A 6 -48.61 -49.98 2.20
C GLN A 6 -47.38 -49.18 2.66
N LYS A 7 -47.31 -48.83 3.95
CA LYS A 7 -46.19 -48.11 4.55
C LYS A 7 -44.90 -48.96 4.56
N GLU A 8 -45.00 -50.25 4.84
CA GLU A 8 -43.86 -51.18 4.78
C GLU A 8 -43.37 -51.38 3.35
N LEU A 9 -44.28 -51.41 2.37
CA LEU A 9 -43.94 -51.48 0.94
C LEU A 9 -43.19 -50.23 0.45
N LEU A 10 -43.59 -49.04 0.92
CA LEU A 10 -42.89 -47.79 0.59
C LEU A 10 -41.51 -47.72 1.23
N LEU A 11 -41.38 -48.15 2.49
CA LEU A 11 -40.10 -48.17 3.19
C LEU A 11 -39.12 -49.17 2.53
N GLU A 12 -39.63 -50.31 2.07
CA GLU A 12 -38.82 -51.30 1.34
C GLU A 12 -38.35 -50.78 -0.02
N LYS A 13 -39.20 -50.03 -0.75
CA LYS A 13 -38.82 -49.36 -2.01
C LYS A 13 -37.79 -48.26 -1.79
N PHE A 14 -37.95 -47.46 -0.73
CA PHE A 14 -36.99 -46.40 -0.38
C PHE A 14 -35.63 -46.98 0.02
N ASN A 15 -35.61 -48.03 0.85
CA ASN A 15 -34.37 -48.70 1.24
C ASN A 15 -33.68 -49.40 0.05
N LYS A 16 -34.43 -49.92 -0.93
CA LYS A 16 -33.86 -50.43 -2.19
C LYS A 16 -33.27 -49.32 -3.07
N SER A 17 -33.84 -48.12 -3.05
CA SER A 17 -33.32 -46.94 -3.76
C SER A 17 -32.00 -46.42 -3.17
N LEU A 18 -31.80 -46.59 -1.86
CA LEU A 18 -30.58 -46.17 -1.16
C LEU A 18 -29.40 -47.15 -1.31
N GLN A 19 -29.61 -48.33 -1.89
CA GLN A 19 -28.52 -49.22 -2.26
C GLN A 19 -27.75 -48.60 -3.43
N LYS A 20 -26.68 -47.85 -3.10
CA LYS A 20 -25.77 -47.28 -4.08
C LYS A 20 -25.33 -48.42 -5.02
N PRO A 21 -25.50 -48.28 -6.34
CA PRO A 21 -25.08 -49.31 -7.28
C PRO A 21 -23.59 -49.61 -7.06
N PRO A 22 -23.18 -50.88 -7.13
CA PRO A 22 -21.77 -51.23 -7.00
C PRO A 22 -20.97 -50.42 -8.02
N PRO A 23 -19.79 -49.88 -7.62
CA PRO A 23 -19.01 -49.04 -8.52
C PRO A 23 -18.70 -49.84 -9.77
N LYS A 24 -19.29 -49.43 -10.91
CA LYS A 24 -19.00 -50.03 -12.20
C LYS A 24 -17.48 -49.94 -12.38
N LYS A 25 -16.83 -51.09 -12.61
CA LYS A 25 -15.39 -51.13 -12.91
C LYS A 25 -15.20 -50.49 -14.29
N ILE A 26 -15.03 -49.17 -14.28
CA ILE A 26 -14.74 -48.37 -15.47
C ILE A 26 -13.39 -48.87 -16.01
N SER A 27 -13.37 -49.29 -17.27
CA SER A 27 -12.15 -49.76 -17.91
C SER A 27 -11.10 -48.62 -17.97
N LYS A 28 -9.83 -48.98 -18.08
CA LYS A 28 -8.74 -47.98 -18.18
C LYS A 28 -9.00 -46.98 -19.32
N GLN A 29 -9.50 -47.45 -20.46
CA GLN A 29 -9.88 -46.63 -21.61
C GLN A 29 -11.01 -45.64 -21.31
N GLN A 30 -12.05 -46.08 -20.59
CA GLN A 30 -13.17 -45.20 -20.23
C GLN A 30 -12.76 -44.11 -19.22
N LYS A 31 -11.77 -44.37 -18.36
CA LYS A 31 -11.20 -43.35 -17.47
C LYS A 31 -10.42 -42.29 -18.25
N GLU A 32 -9.60 -42.73 -19.21
CA GLU A 32 -8.82 -41.83 -20.08
C GLU A 32 -9.74 -40.96 -20.94
N GLU A 33 -10.83 -41.52 -21.46
CA GLU A 33 -11.82 -40.79 -22.26
C GLU A 33 -12.59 -39.75 -21.43
N LEU A 34 -13.02 -40.11 -20.21
CA LEU A 34 -13.66 -39.17 -19.29
C LEU A 34 -12.73 -38.01 -18.91
N GLN A 35 -11.44 -38.30 -18.73
CA GLN A 35 -10.43 -37.28 -18.43
C GLN A 35 -10.20 -36.34 -19.61
N LYS A 36 -10.15 -36.88 -20.85
CA LYS A 36 -10.09 -36.06 -22.07
C LYS A 36 -11.30 -35.15 -22.22
N GLN A 37 -12.51 -35.68 -22.00
CA GLN A 37 -13.74 -34.88 -22.07
C GLN A 37 -13.79 -33.77 -21.00
N LYS A 38 -13.27 -34.04 -19.79
CA LYS A 38 -13.18 -33.03 -18.73
C LYS A 38 -12.23 -31.89 -19.12
N ILE A 39 -11.04 -32.22 -19.63
CA ILE A 39 -10.05 -31.24 -20.11
C ILE A 39 -10.62 -30.41 -21.26
N GLU A 40 -11.33 -31.04 -22.20
CA GLU A 40 -11.93 -30.34 -23.34
C GLU A 40 -13.06 -29.39 -22.91
N ARG A 41 -13.89 -29.78 -21.93
CA ARG A 41 -14.89 -28.89 -21.34
C ARG A 41 -14.24 -27.70 -20.63
N GLU A 42 -13.19 -27.94 -19.85
CA GLU A 42 -12.45 -26.86 -19.18
C GLU A 42 -11.83 -25.89 -20.18
N LYS A 43 -11.28 -26.39 -21.30
CA LYS A 43 -10.78 -25.54 -22.40
C LYS A 43 -11.88 -24.73 -23.08
N LYS A 44 -13.06 -25.33 -23.33
CA LYS A 44 -14.22 -24.61 -23.90
C LYS A 44 -14.77 -23.55 -22.95
N LEU A 45 -14.85 -23.86 -21.65
CA LEU A 45 -15.23 -22.91 -20.60
C LEU A 45 -14.23 -21.76 -20.49
N ALA A 46 -12.93 -22.02 -20.59
CA ALA A 46 -11.90 -20.98 -20.59
C ALA A 46 -11.95 -20.11 -21.85
N GLN A 47 -12.27 -20.68 -23.03
CA GLN A 47 -12.47 -19.92 -24.27
C GLN A 47 -13.76 -19.07 -24.27
N GLN A 48 -14.75 -19.42 -23.45
CA GLN A 48 -16.00 -18.68 -23.30
C GLN A 48 -15.97 -17.65 -22.17
N ARG A 49 -14.87 -17.53 -21.42
CA ARG A 49 -14.73 -16.45 -20.45
C ARG A 49 -14.43 -15.16 -21.19
N GLU A 50 -15.45 -14.32 -21.29
CA GLU A 50 -15.27 -12.91 -21.58
C GLU A 50 -14.42 -12.32 -20.45
N ILE A 51 -13.24 -11.82 -20.80
CA ILE A 51 -12.36 -11.10 -19.87
C ILE A 51 -13.09 -9.82 -19.51
N THR A 52 -13.22 -9.53 -18.22
CA THR A 52 -13.90 -8.31 -17.78
C THR A 52 -13.04 -7.09 -18.12
N SER A 53 -13.66 -5.92 -18.26
CA SER A 53 -12.91 -4.66 -18.45
C SER A 53 -11.90 -4.42 -17.33
N GLU A 54 -12.26 -4.72 -16.08
CA GLU A 54 -11.36 -4.65 -14.92
C GLU A 54 -10.16 -5.58 -15.07
N GLU A 55 -10.37 -6.84 -15.46
CA GLU A 55 -9.30 -7.81 -15.69
C GLU A 55 -8.36 -7.34 -16.81
N MET A 56 -8.89 -6.74 -17.88
CA MET A 56 -8.08 -6.14 -18.94
C MET A 56 -7.24 -4.96 -18.41
N ILE A 57 -7.81 -4.11 -17.55
CA ILE A 57 -7.13 -2.95 -16.98
C ILE A 57 -5.98 -3.39 -16.05
N MET A 58 -6.21 -4.42 -15.24
CA MET A 58 -5.21 -4.99 -14.33
C MET A 58 -4.02 -5.63 -15.06
N GLN A 59 -4.20 -6.06 -16.32
CA GLN A 59 -3.12 -6.62 -17.13
C GLN A 59 -2.15 -5.58 -17.70
N ASN A 60 -2.49 -4.29 -17.64
CA ASN A 60 -1.62 -3.25 -18.15
C ASN A 60 -0.32 -3.17 -17.35
N GLN A 61 0.78 -2.78 -18.00
CA GLN A 61 2.08 -2.71 -17.31
C GLN A 61 2.26 -1.35 -16.66
N ILE A 62 2.41 -1.35 -15.34
CA ILE A 62 2.94 -0.22 -14.57
C ILE A 62 4.44 -0.44 -14.39
N SER A 63 5.22 0.64 -14.40
CA SER A 63 6.66 0.51 -14.18
C SER A 63 6.98 -0.04 -12.78
N THR A 64 8.07 -0.79 -12.62
CA THR A 64 8.41 -1.40 -11.32
C THR A 64 8.64 -0.38 -10.22
N VAL A 65 9.21 0.78 -10.57
CA VAL A 65 9.49 1.88 -9.63
C VAL A 65 8.18 2.50 -9.16
N GLU A 66 7.29 2.79 -10.10
CA GLU A 66 5.97 3.37 -9.82
C GLU A 66 5.10 2.44 -8.99
N MET A 67 5.08 1.14 -9.29
CA MET A 67 4.39 0.15 -8.48
C MET A 67 4.95 0.10 -7.04
N ALA A 68 6.27 0.16 -6.87
CA ALA A 68 6.88 0.21 -5.55
C ALA A 68 6.51 1.48 -4.78
N THR A 69 6.47 2.64 -5.44
CA THR A 69 6.02 3.89 -4.82
C THR A 69 4.53 3.83 -4.45
N LEU A 70 3.68 3.28 -5.33
CA LEU A 70 2.25 3.12 -5.09
C LEU A 70 1.98 2.22 -3.86
N GLN A 71 2.71 1.11 -3.74
CA GLN A 71 2.66 0.24 -2.57
C GLN A 71 3.07 0.95 -1.28
N LYS A 72 4.10 1.80 -1.33
CA LYS A 72 4.51 2.60 -0.17
C LYS A 72 3.41 3.57 0.26
N VAL A 73 2.80 4.30 -0.68
CA VAL A 73 1.69 5.21 -0.38
C VAL A 73 0.53 4.48 0.26
N PHE A 74 0.14 3.33 -0.29
CA PHE A 74 -0.91 2.50 0.32
C PHE A 74 -0.55 2.04 1.73
N ALA A 75 0.69 1.58 1.95
CA ALA A 75 1.16 1.18 3.26
C ALA A 75 1.15 2.36 4.27
N THR A 76 1.51 3.56 3.82
CA THR A 76 1.41 4.78 4.64
C THR A 76 -0.03 5.05 5.05
N LEU A 77 -0.99 4.99 4.11
CA LEU A 77 -2.41 5.18 4.39
C LEU A 77 -2.96 4.12 5.36
N CYS A 78 -2.53 2.87 5.24
CA CYS A 78 -2.95 1.79 6.12
C CYS A 78 -2.43 1.92 7.57
N ASN A 79 -1.22 2.46 7.73
CA ASN A 79 -0.53 2.52 9.02
C ASN A 79 -0.66 3.88 9.72
N VAL A 80 -1.43 4.83 9.14
CA VAL A 80 -1.68 6.11 9.80
C VAL A 80 -2.45 5.89 11.10
N THR A 81 -1.94 6.51 12.16
CA THR A 81 -2.61 6.57 13.45
C THR A 81 -3.56 7.78 13.44
N PRO A 82 -4.89 7.60 13.61
CA PRO A 82 -5.82 8.71 13.66
C PRO A 82 -5.49 9.68 14.79
N LEU A 83 -5.48 10.98 14.50
CA LEU A 83 -5.24 12.08 15.44
C LEU A 83 -6.16 12.05 16.68
N GLN A 84 -7.29 11.33 16.63
CA GLN A 84 -8.20 11.17 17.77
C GLN A 84 -7.56 10.46 18.99
N GLN A 85 -6.51 9.65 18.81
CA GLN A 85 -5.72 9.13 19.94
C GLN A 85 -4.78 10.17 20.57
N TYR A 86 -4.56 11.31 19.90
CA TYR A 86 -3.67 12.37 20.37
C TYR A 86 -4.39 13.38 21.28
N VAL A 87 -5.71 13.57 21.11
CA VAL A 87 -6.47 14.58 21.86
C VAL A 87 -6.52 14.30 23.37
N GLU A 88 -6.41 13.04 23.82
CA GLU A 88 -6.30 12.72 25.26
C GLU A 88 -4.92 13.08 25.86
N ASN A 89 -3.87 13.22 25.04
CA ASN A 89 -2.51 13.51 25.51
C ASN A 89 -2.08 14.99 25.34
N VAL A 90 -2.86 15.82 24.62
CA VAL A 90 -2.48 17.20 24.23
C VAL A 90 -2.88 18.27 25.25
N LYS A 91 -3.37 17.91 26.45
CA LYS A 91 -3.56 18.92 27.52
C LYS A 91 -2.25 19.42 28.14
N ASN A 92 -1.10 18.84 27.78
CA ASN A 92 0.21 19.36 28.16
C ASN A 92 1.10 19.48 26.92
N THR A 93 1.72 20.66 26.76
CA THR A 93 2.71 21.06 25.75
C THR A 93 2.17 21.60 24.43
N LYS A 94 2.04 22.93 24.40
CA LYS A 94 2.10 23.74 23.18
C LYS A 94 3.53 23.65 22.63
N SER A 95 3.64 23.57 21.30
CA SER A 95 4.88 23.62 20.51
C SER A 95 5.68 22.31 20.47
N GLN A 96 5.33 21.46 19.51
CA GLN A 96 6.28 20.52 18.91
C GLN A 96 6.13 20.62 17.39
N PHE A 97 7.24 20.99 16.76
CA PHE A 97 7.51 21.06 15.33
C PHE A 97 7.07 19.81 14.57
N TYR A 98 6.57 19.99 13.35
CA TYR A 98 6.37 18.90 12.39
C TYR A 98 7.73 18.35 11.97
N SER A 99 8.00 17.11 12.33
CA SER A 99 9.09 16.32 11.79
C SER A 99 8.49 15.12 11.08
N VAL A 100 8.59 15.13 9.75
CA VAL A 100 8.10 14.09 8.82
C VAL A 100 8.94 12.79 8.90
N ASN A 101 9.68 12.58 9.99
CA ASN A 101 10.81 11.65 10.07
C ASN A 101 10.44 10.16 10.26
N ASN A 102 9.22 9.73 9.95
CA ASN A 102 8.82 8.33 10.11
C ASN A 102 8.19 7.70 8.85
N LEU A 103 8.58 8.15 7.65
CA LEU A 103 8.26 7.42 6.41
C LEU A 103 9.25 6.27 6.09
N SER A 104 10.34 6.13 6.85
CA SER A 104 11.48 5.28 6.46
C SER A 104 11.78 4.08 7.37
N GLN A 105 10.83 3.61 8.18
CA GLN A 105 10.99 2.38 8.98
C GLN A 105 9.79 1.44 8.91
N LEU A 106 9.51 0.88 7.73
CA LEU A 106 8.67 -0.31 7.61
C LEU A 106 9.56 -1.55 7.45
N ASN A 107 10.13 -2.01 8.57
CA ASN A 107 10.73 -3.34 8.68
C ASN A 107 9.63 -4.40 8.88
N GLN A 108 9.90 -5.58 8.32
CA GLN A 108 9.00 -6.70 8.08
C GLN A 108 8.53 -7.48 9.33
N ASP A 109 7.72 -6.88 10.20
CA ASP A 109 7.02 -7.64 11.25
C ASP A 109 5.50 -7.69 10.98
N GLN A 110 5.06 -8.81 10.39
CA GLN A 110 3.67 -9.12 9.99
C GLN A 110 2.76 -9.50 11.17
N ILE A 111 2.70 -8.69 12.21
CA ILE A 111 1.77 -8.93 13.34
C ILE A 111 0.89 -7.69 13.52
N GLY A 112 -0.26 -7.69 12.83
CA GLY A 112 -1.36 -6.74 13.07
C GLY A 112 -1.49 -5.56 12.10
N GLN A 113 -0.72 -5.49 11.02
CA GLN A 113 -0.85 -4.40 10.05
C GLN A 113 -2.19 -4.48 9.32
N LYS A 114 -2.92 -3.36 9.37
CA LYS A 114 -4.17 -3.15 8.64
C LYS A 114 -3.86 -3.21 7.14
N ASN A 115 -4.61 -4.00 6.38
CA ASN A 115 -4.42 -4.17 4.92
C ASN A 115 -5.44 -3.38 4.08
N PHE A 116 -6.03 -2.35 4.68
CA PHE A 116 -7.00 -1.45 4.08
C PHE A 116 -6.85 -0.06 4.69
N PHE A 117 -7.38 0.96 4.05
CA PHE A 117 -7.55 2.28 4.65
C PHE A 117 -9.00 2.75 4.54
N THR A 118 -9.35 3.78 5.28
CA THR A 118 -10.69 4.38 5.36
C THR A 118 -10.57 5.89 5.13
N GLY A 119 -11.70 6.58 4.96
CA GLY A 119 -11.70 8.04 4.83
C GLY A 119 -11.03 8.77 6.01
N GLN A 120 -11.11 8.22 7.22
CA GLN A 120 -10.47 8.80 8.40
C GLN A 120 -8.94 8.72 8.34
N ASP A 121 -8.39 7.63 7.79
CA ASP A 121 -6.95 7.48 7.61
C ASP A 121 -6.44 8.44 6.53
N LEU A 122 -7.18 8.56 5.43
CA LEU A 122 -6.89 9.53 4.36
C LEU A 122 -6.91 10.96 4.90
N MET A 123 -7.95 11.34 5.64
CA MET A 123 -8.04 12.66 6.28
C MET A 123 -6.85 12.91 7.22
N ALA A 124 -6.43 11.89 7.99
CA ALA A 124 -5.29 12.03 8.89
C ALA A 124 -3.95 12.20 8.14
N VAL A 125 -3.73 11.52 7.00
CA VAL A 125 -2.56 11.79 6.12
C VAL A 125 -2.61 13.22 5.58
N LEU A 126 -3.76 13.64 5.07
CA LEU A 126 -3.90 14.97 4.46
C LEU A 126 -3.69 16.10 5.48
N ASN A 127 -4.20 15.93 6.69
CA ASN A 127 -3.98 16.87 7.78
C ASN A 127 -2.49 16.99 8.18
N GLN A 128 -1.69 15.92 8.00
CA GLN A 128 -0.23 16.00 8.23
C GLN A 128 0.48 16.84 7.17
N LEU A 129 -0.15 17.03 6.01
CA LEU A 129 0.33 17.87 4.91
C LEU A 129 -0.29 19.28 4.93
N ASP A 130 -0.90 19.67 6.05
CA ASP A 130 -1.63 20.93 6.22
C ASP A 130 -2.79 21.12 5.21
N TYR A 131 -3.35 20.03 4.69
CA TYR A 131 -4.58 20.03 3.89
C TYR A 131 -5.74 19.45 4.70
N TYR A 132 -6.78 20.25 4.88
CA TYR A 132 -7.90 19.94 5.78
C TYR A 132 -9.21 19.79 4.97
N PRO A 133 -9.43 18.64 4.31
CA PRO A 133 -10.65 18.41 3.53
C PRO A 133 -11.87 18.32 4.46
N THR A 134 -13.02 18.69 3.93
CA THR A 134 -14.31 18.48 4.56
C THR A 134 -14.65 16.99 4.61
N GLN A 135 -15.53 16.60 5.54
CA GLN A 135 -16.00 15.22 5.62
C GLN A 135 -16.69 14.79 4.31
N THR A 136 -17.42 15.70 3.66
CA THR A 136 -18.09 15.44 2.39
C THR A 136 -17.10 15.15 1.26
N GLU A 137 -15.99 15.88 1.17
CA GLU A 137 -14.93 15.60 0.18
C GLU A 137 -14.31 14.22 0.41
N ILE A 138 -13.98 13.89 1.67
CA ILE A 138 -13.46 12.57 2.02
C ILE A 138 -14.45 11.45 1.68
N ASP A 139 -15.73 11.65 1.99
CA ASP A 139 -16.77 10.67 1.68
C ASP A 139 -16.89 10.47 0.17
N THR A 140 -16.81 11.54 -0.63
CA THR A 140 -16.78 11.47 -2.10
C THR A 140 -15.58 10.68 -2.59
N TYR A 141 -14.37 10.98 -2.11
CA TYR A 141 -13.14 10.28 -2.53
C TYR A 141 -13.20 8.77 -2.26
N ILE A 142 -13.78 8.37 -1.13
CA ILE A 142 -13.94 6.95 -0.80
C ILE A 142 -15.08 6.32 -1.61
N TRP A 143 -16.17 7.04 -1.82
CA TRP A 143 -17.35 6.54 -2.53
C TRP A 143 -17.06 6.21 -3.99
N GLU A 144 -16.21 6.99 -4.65
CA GLU A 144 -15.84 6.81 -6.07
C GLU A 144 -15.09 5.50 -6.35
N ILE A 145 -14.49 4.87 -5.33
CA ILE A 145 -13.53 3.76 -5.50
C ILE A 145 -13.97 2.50 -4.76
N ASN A 146 -14.74 2.63 -3.69
CA ASN A 146 -15.21 1.53 -2.85
C ASN A 146 -16.39 0.79 -3.50
N ASP A 147 -16.12 0.02 -4.55
CA ASP A 147 -17.13 -0.77 -5.28
C ASP A 147 -17.83 -1.79 -4.37
N LEU A 148 -17.12 -2.32 -3.37
CA LEU A 148 -17.68 -3.28 -2.41
C LEU A 148 -18.55 -2.63 -1.32
N MET A 149 -18.68 -1.29 -1.32
CA MET A 149 -19.53 -0.54 -0.39
C MET A 149 -19.22 -0.82 1.10
N THR A 150 -17.96 -1.15 1.42
CA THR A 150 -17.56 -1.52 2.79
C THR A 150 -17.08 -0.35 3.64
N GLY A 151 -16.79 0.79 3.02
CA GLY A 151 -16.15 1.96 3.64
C GLY A 151 -14.64 1.75 3.86
N ARG A 152 -14.08 0.67 3.32
CA ARG A 152 -12.67 0.29 3.42
C ARG A 152 -12.15 0.08 2.01
N ILE A 153 -11.00 0.68 1.72
CA ILE A 153 -10.32 0.52 0.44
C ILE A 153 -9.20 -0.51 0.62
N TYR A 154 -9.32 -1.63 -0.09
CA TYR A 154 -8.28 -2.66 -0.13
C TYR A 154 -7.29 -2.39 -1.25
N TRP A 155 -6.15 -3.10 -1.23
CA TRP A 155 -5.10 -2.97 -2.24
C TRP A 155 -5.64 -3.13 -3.67
N TYR A 156 -6.56 -4.09 -3.89
CA TYR A 156 -7.14 -4.32 -5.21
C TYR A 156 -7.89 -3.10 -5.76
N GLU A 157 -8.79 -2.50 -4.97
CA GLU A 157 -9.58 -1.33 -5.38
C GLU A 157 -8.66 -0.11 -5.60
N PHE A 158 -7.66 0.04 -4.74
CA PHE A 158 -6.66 1.10 -4.83
C PHE A 158 -5.82 0.99 -6.11
N GLU A 159 -5.29 -0.20 -6.41
CA GLU A 159 -4.51 -0.48 -7.62
C GLU A 159 -5.37 -0.34 -8.88
N LEU A 160 -6.61 -0.85 -8.83
CA LEU A 160 -7.55 -0.77 -9.94
C LEU A 160 -7.88 0.68 -10.28
N MET A 161 -8.19 1.52 -9.29
CA MET A 161 -8.42 2.95 -9.49
C MET A 161 -7.20 3.62 -10.15
N TYR A 162 -6.00 3.37 -9.62
CA TYR A 162 -4.79 3.98 -10.16
C TYR A 162 -4.60 3.63 -11.64
N ARG A 163 -4.81 2.36 -11.99
CA ARG A 163 -4.71 1.88 -13.37
C ARG A 163 -5.78 2.47 -14.28
N ARG A 164 -7.04 2.52 -13.82
CA ARG A 164 -8.16 3.13 -14.56
C ARG A 164 -7.82 4.57 -14.92
N CYS A 165 -7.46 5.38 -13.93
CA CYS A 165 -7.15 6.79 -14.12
C CYS A 165 -5.89 7.01 -14.97
N SER A 166 -4.85 6.20 -14.78
CA SER A 166 -3.60 6.32 -15.57
C SER A 166 -3.79 6.03 -17.07
N LEU A 167 -4.80 5.22 -17.41
CA LEU A 167 -5.13 4.87 -18.80
C LEU A 167 -6.25 5.74 -19.36
N ASP A 168 -6.92 6.52 -18.52
CA ASP A 168 -8.05 7.33 -18.92
C ASP A 168 -7.57 8.57 -19.69
N THR A 169 -7.73 8.48 -21.00
CA THR A 169 -7.44 9.59 -21.91
C THR A 169 -8.64 10.50 -22.16
N GLN A 170 -9.84 10.08 -21.73
CA GLN A 170 -11.10 10.77 -22.01
C GLN A 170 -11.66 11.51 -20.79
N ALA A 171 -11.00 11.42 -19.63
CA ALA A 171 -11.44 12.04 -18.38
C ALA A 171 -12.87 11.63 -17.98
N GLN A 172 -13.17 10.34 -18.12
CA GLN A 172 -14.42 9.73 -17.69
C GLN A 172 -14.32 9.11 -16.29
N GLU A 173 -13.09 8.85 -15.83
CA GLU A 173 -12.82 8.29 -14.52
C GLU A 173 -12.79 9.40 -13.45
N PRO A 174 -13.25 9.11 -12.23
CA PRO A 174 -13.12 10.02 -11.11
C PRO A 174 -11.64 10.18 -10.72
N THR A 175 -11.12 11.41 -10.79
CA THR A 175 -9.68 11.68 -10.64
C THR A 175 -9.28 12.24 -9.27
N ASP A 176 -10.23 12.59 -8.40
CA ASP A 176 -9.91 13.38 -7.21
C ASP A 176 -8.97 12.65 -6.26
N LEU A 177 -9.29 11.41 -5.88
CA LEU A 177 -8.35 10.61 -5.06
C LEU A 177 -7.09 10.26 -5.84
N PHE A 178 -7.18 10.01 -7.16
CA PHE A 178 -6.02 9.70 -7.99
C PHE A 178 -4.96 10.81 -7.93
N ILE A 179 -5.37 12.08 -8.09
CA ILE A 179 -4.48 13.24 -8.03
C ILE A 179 -3.77 13.33 -6.66
N ILE A 180 -4.51 13.07 -5.58
CA ILE A 180 -3.94 13.03 -4.22
C ILE A 180 -2.88 11.93 -4.12
N ILE A 181 -3.16 10.74 -4.64
CA ILE A 181 -2.21 9.63 -4.61
C ILE A 181 -0.98 9.93 -5.46
N GLU A 182 -1.12 10.50 -6.65
CA GLU A 182 0.03 10.93 -7.47
C GLU A 182 0.91 11.93 -6.73
N PHE A 183 0.30 12.90 -6.04
CA PHE A 183 1.02 13.85 -5.21
C PHE A 183 1.80 13.15 -4.07
N LEU A 184 1.16 12.22 -3.35
CA LEU A 184 1.83 11.45 -2.29
C LEU A 184 2.98 10.59 -2.85
N MET A 185 2.81 10.00 -4.04
CA MET A 185 3.87 9.25 -4.70
C MET A 185 5.06 10.14 -5.05
N TYR A 186 4.81 11.37 -5.47
CA TYR A 186 5.88 12.34 -5.73
C TYR A 186 6.65 12.70 -4.46
N LEU A 187 5.95 12.90 -3.33
CA LEU A 187 6.60 13.15 -2.04
C LEU A 187 7.51 12.00 -1.60
N CYS A 188 7.05 10.75 -1.73
CA CYS A 188 7.89 9.58 -1.40
C CYS A 188 9.17 9.52 -2.24
N LYS A 189 9.12 9.94 -3.52
CA LYS A 189 10.31 9.98 -4.39
C LYS A 189 11.29 11.08 -3.99
N ALA A 190 10.77 12.24 -3.57
CA ALA A 190 11.60 13.36 -3.12
C ALA A 190 12.41 12.98 -1.87
N GLU A 191 11.78 12.33 -0.89
CA GLU A 191 12.46 11.86 0.32
C GLU A 191 13.60 10.87 0.01
N GLU A 192 13.39 9.98 -0.96
CA GLU A 192 14.43 9.03 -1.39
C GLU A 192 15.63 9.72 -2.03
N ALA A 193 15.38 10.77 -2.82
CA ALA A 193 16.43 11.57 -3.45
C ALA A 193 17.29 12.28 -2.38
N ASP A 194 16.64 12.92 -1.41
CA ASP A 194 17.31 13.62 -0.30
C ASP A 194 18.11 12.64 0.57
N ALA A 195 17.55 11.47 0.88
CA ALA A 195 18.23 10.42 1.63
C ALA A 195 19.47 9.87 0.90
N HIS A 196 19.39 9.74 -0.43
CA HIS A 196 20.51 9.28 -1.25
C HIS A 196 21.62 10.34 -1.32
N GLU A 197 21.28 11.63 -1.46
CA GLU A 197 22.25 12.72 -1.42
C GLU A 197 22.94 12.83 -0.05
N GLU A 198 22.19 12.70 1.05
CA GLU A 198 22.76 12.69 2.40
C GLU A 198 23.70 11.50 2.62
N ALA A 199 23.36 10.31 2.09
CA ALA A 199 24.18 9.11 2.20
C ALA A 199 25.50 9.23 1.41
N LEU A 200 25.49 9.87 0.24
CA LEU A 200 26.71 10.17 -0.54
C LEU A 200 27.59 11.19 0.20
N ASN A 201 27.00 12.26 0.73
CA ASN A 201 27.73 13.29 1.48
C ASN A 201 28.38 12.76 2.77
N LYS A 202 27.80 11.74 3.42
CA LYS A 202 28.41 11.07 4.59
C LYS A 202 29.62 10.22 4.21
N LYS A 203 29.65 9.60 3.02
CA LYS A 203 30.79 8.81 2.54
C LYS A 203 32.00 9.70 2.23
N ASP A 204 31.78 10.86 1.62
CA ASP A 204 32.87 11.80 1.28
C ASP A 204 33.52 12.44 2.52
N LYS A 205 32.72 12.72 3.56
CA LYS A 205 33.26 13.21 4.85
C LYS A 205 34.08 12.16 5.59
N LYS A 206 33.72 10.86 5.46
CA LYS A 206 34.47 9.75 6.08
C LYS A 206 35.79 9.48 5.35
N ALA A 207 35.84 9.68 4.03
CA ALA A 207 37.06 9.60 3.24
C ALA A 207 38.06 10.74 3.57
N LYS A 208 37.58 11.98 3.74
CA LYS A 208 38.43 13.13 4.10
C LYS A 208 38.98 13.08 5.54
N LYS A 209 38.29 12.44 6.48
CA LYS A 209 38.75 12.29 7.87
C LYS A 209 39.87 11.25 8.03
N ASN A 210 40.09 10.38 7.03
CA ASN A 210 41.15 9.36 7.04
C ASN A 210 42.48 9.83 6.43
N ILE A 211 42.58 11.08 5.98
CA ILE A 211 43.81 11.66 5.38
C ILE A 211 44.54 12.59 6.37
N ILE A 212 43.94 12.92 7.52
CA ILE A 212 44.54 13.80 8.53
C ILE A 212 44.78 12.99 9.80
N PHE A 213 45.80 12.13 9.83
CA PHE A 213 46.47 11.65 11.06
C PHE A 213 47.70 10.83 10.69
N GLN A 214 48.72 11.53 10.21
CA GLN A 214 50.13 11.13 10.28
C GLN A 214 50.92 12.36 9.87
N ASP A 215 51.37 13.12 10.88
CA ASP A 215 52.66 13.80 10.91
C ASP A 215 52.79 14.41 12.31
N ASP A 216 53.43 13.61 13.15
CA ASP A 216 54.41 13.92 14.18
C ASP A 216 54.18 15.11 15.14
N VAL A 217 53.95 14.71 16.38
CA VAL A 217 54.27 15.46 17.60
C VAL A 217 55.78 15.68 17.61
N ASP A 218 56.23 16.93 17.49
CA ASP A 218 57.53 17.31 18.01
C ASP A 218 57.42 18.60 18.84
N ASP A 219 58.17 18.56 19.92
CA ASP A 219 58.04 19.34 21.14
C ASP A 219 58.73 20.71 21.01
N SER A 220 58.31 21.63 21.89
CA SER A 220 59.02 22.81 22.38
C SER A 220 58.77 24.22 21.77
N SER A 221 58.70 25.16 22.73
CA SER A 221 58.90 26.61 22.69
C SER A 221 57.71 27.53 22.37
N ASP A 222 57.02 27.91 23.45
CA ASP A 222 57.10 29.25 24.05
C ASP A 222 57.24 30.44 23.07
N SER A 223 56.16 31.22 22.91
CA SER A 223 56.21 32.70 22.98
C SER A 223 54.84 33.33 22.76
N ASP A 224 54.59 34.32 23.61
CA ASP A 224 53.49 35.28 23.60
C ASP A 224 53.14 35.85 22.22
N LYS A 225 51.84 36.08 22.00
CA LYS A 225 51.33 37.33 21.42
C LYS A 225 49.81 37.43 21.53
N GLU A 226 49.39 38.42 22.32
CA GLU A 226 48.11 39.11 22.18
C GLU A 226 47.93 39.58 20.73
N GLU A 227 46.77 39.36 20.14
CA GLU A 227 46.23 40.36 19.21
C GLU A 227 44.70 40.33 19.18
N LYS A 228 44.16 41.49 19.56
CA LYS A 228 42.76 41.90 19.41
C LYS A 228 42.39 41.80 17.93
N ASN A 229 41.19 41.31 17.62
CA ASN A 229 40.47 41.91 16.50
C ASN A 229 38.96 42.00 16.75
N GLN A 230 38.58 43.26 16.71
CA GLN A 230 37.29 43.88 16.85
C GLN A 230 36.78 44.03 15.42
N TYR A 231 35.65 43.42 15.05
CA TYR A 231 34.92 43.86 13.86
C TYR A 231 33.43 43.96 14.11
N SER A 232 33.00 45.19 13.88
CA SER A 232 31.70 45.79 14.12
C SER A 232 30.62 45.31 13.14
N SER A 233 29.39 45.30 13.64
CA SER A 233 28.14 45.77 13.04
C SER A 233 28.05 46.01 11.51
N ASN A 234 27.00 45.45 10.90
CA ASN A 234 26.05 46.17 10.01
C ASN A 234 24.80 45.29 9.80
N ILE A 235 23.62 45.65 10.31
CA ILE A 235 22.61 46.55 9.68
C ILE A 235 22.17 46.05 8.30
N ASN A 236 20.96 45.47 8.22
CA ASN A 236 19.87 46.09 7.46
C ASN A 236 18.51 45.38 7.68
N SER A 237 17.65 46.13 8.35
CA SER A 237 16.20 46.12 8.23
C SER A 237 15.71 46.19 6.78
N ARG A 238 14.75 45.33 6.41
CA ARG A 238 13.76 45.63 5.38
C ARG A 238 12.39 45.14 5.84
N GLN A 239 11.63 46.09 6.39
CA GLN A 239 10.17 46.11 6.28
C GLN A 239 9.82 46.49 4.83
N ARG A 240 8.86 45.77 4.25
CA ARG A 240 7.66 46.34 3.63
C ARG A 240 6.60 45.25 3.53
#